data_AF-A0A2E6P8Y8-F1
#
_entry.id   AF-A0A2E6P8Y8-F1
#
_cell.length_a   1.000
_cell.length_b   1.000
_cell.length_c   1.000
_cell.angle_alpha   90.00
_cell.angle_beta   90.00
_cell.angle_gamma   90.00
#
_symmetry.space_group_name_H-M   'P 1'
#
loop_
_entity.id
_entity.type
_entity.pdbx_description
1 polymer ?
#
loop_
_entity_poly.entity_id
_entity_poly.type
_entity_poly.pdbx_seq_one_letter_code
_entity_poly.pdbx_strand_id
1 'polypeptide(L)'
;MDIEGLLRVKPEELAKGLLARWKVLDEQLPGVIRNLEAEEDSLSPKVERAVNSHKLANEAVSELKMERNTRQKEARALLTTVRKYGDRLSESGGMVNLDPGWKKEKLFEELEEIESQIETSALDHKSEGKLITRRKRLIEQNEKWLEERKIANPEMAKYVEARREMVENFRESEKAHTKMLDTVMKAQPLYEKKAILQDEIRDVRRQLDRAKELLSQSSRAIGHWERRLDEGFGEIGSGHDDLLADMHKVMSGGASSFSRKKKPKMREGEEE
;
A
#
# COMPACT_ATOMS: atom_id res chain seq x y z
N MET A 1 2.35 33.73 -36.92
CA MET A 1 1.58 34.98 -37.09
C MET A 1 2.55 36.09 -37.41
N ASP A 2 2.28 36.85 -38.45
CA ASP A 2 3.08 38.00 -38.88
C ASP A 2 2.80 39.20 -37.98
N ILE A 3 3.85 39.91 -37.54
CA ILE A 3 3.77 41.03 -36.58
C ILE A 3 3.04 42.21 -37.21
N GLU A 4 3.25 42.45 -38.51
CA GLU A 4 2.50 43.47 -39.26
C GLU A 4 1.02 43.13 -39.39
N GLY A 5 0.68 41.84 -39.45
CA GLY A 5 -0.70 41.35 -39.47
C GLY A 5 -1.44 41.66 -38.18
N LEU A 6 -0.80 41.45 -37.02
CA LEU A 6 -1.37 41.75 -35.69
C LEU A 6 -1.59 43.25 -35.47
N LEU A 7 -0.73 44.11 -36.03
CA LEU A 7 -0.85 45.57 -35.91
C LEU A 7 -1.97 46.17 -36.79
N ARG A 8 -2.44 45.43 -37.80
CA ARG A 8 -3.52 45.87 -38.70
C ARG A 8 -4.91 45.43 -38.27
N VAL A 9 -5.03 44.50 -37.32
CA VAL A 9 -6.33 43.97 -36.90
C VAL A 9 -7.09 45.05 -36.14
N LYS A 10 -8.31 45.34 -36.57
CA LYS A 10 -9.18 46.30 -35.87
C LYS A 10 -9.76 45.67 -34.59
N PRO A 11 -10.03 46.46 -33.54
CA PRO A 11 -10.72 45.97 -32.33
C PRO A 11 -12.03 45.25 -32.64
N GLU A 12 -12.77 45.72 -33.65
CA GLU A 12 -14.00 45.09 -34.15
C GLU A 12 -13.78 43.66 -34.69
N GLU A 13 -12.69 43.44 -35.43
CA GLU A 13 -12.37 42.14 -36.02
C GLU A 13 -11.97 41.13 -34.93
N LEU A 14 -11.22 41.59 -33.93
CA LEU A 14 -10.89 40.78 -32.75
C LEU A 14 -12.14 40.42 -31.95
N ALA A 15 -13.02 41.39 -31.70
CA ALA A 15 -14.26 41.17 -30.97
C ALA A 15 -15.21 40.21 -31.71
N LYS A 16 -15.35 40.35 -33.04
CA LYS A 16 -16.11 39.40 -33.87
C LYS A 16 -15.50 37.99 -33.81
N GLY A 17 -14.17 37.87 -33.87
CA GLY A 17 -13.49 36.58 -33.74
C GLY A 17 -13.69 35.93 -32.37
N LEU A 18 -13.59 36.72 -31.29
CA LEU A 18 -13.86 36.26 -29.93
C LEU A 18 -15.33 35.83 -29.75
N LEU A 19 -16.27 36.63 -30.24
CA LEU A 19 -17.69 36.32 -30.20
C LEU A 19 -18.00 35.02 -30.96
N ALA A 20 -17.47 34.85 -32.17
CA ALA A 20 -17.64 33.64 -32.96
C ALA A 20 -17.10 32.41 -32.21
N ARG A 21 -15.93 32.53 -31.58
CA ARG A 21 -15.36 31.46 -30.76
C ARG A 21 -16.25 31.12 -29.55
N TRP A 22 -16.80 32.12 -28.87
CA TRP A 22 -17.71 31.91 -27.74
C TRP A 22 -19.02 31.25 -28.16
N LYS A 23 -19.60 31.62 -29.32
CA LYS A 23 -20.80 30.98 -29.87
C LYS A 23 -20.57 29.52 -30.23
N VAL A 24 -19.46 29.21 -30.92
CA VAL A 24 -19.07 27.82 -31.22
C VAL A 24 -18.88 27.02 -29.93
N LEU A 25 -18.25 27.63 -28.91
CA LEU A 25 -18.00 26.98 -27.63
C LEU A 25 -19.31 26.72 -26.86
N ASP A 26 -20.26 27.66 -26.89
CA ASP A 26 -21.59 27.51 -26.29
C ASP A 26 -22.40 26.36 -26.94
N GLU A 27 -22.31 26.21 -28.26
CA GLU A 27 -22.95 25.12 -28.99
C GLU A 27 -22.31 23.75 -28.70
N GLN A 28 -20.98 23.70 -28.57
CA GLN A 28 -20.24 22.45 -28.43
C GLN A 28 -20.15 21.93 -26.99
N LEU A 29 -20.06 22.81 -26.00
CA LEU A 29 -19.85 22.44 -24.59
C LEU A 29 -20.91 21.49 -24.02
N PRO A 30 -22.22 21.65 -24.28
CA PRO A 30 -23.22 20.71 -23.78
C PRO A 30 -22.97 19.27 -24.25
N GLY A 31 -22.53 19.08 -25.49
CA GLY A 31 -22.16 17.77 -26.02
C GLY A 31 -20.92 17.19 -25.33
N VAL A 32 -19.90 18.03 -25.11
CA VAL A 32 -18.69 17.64 -24.36
C VAL A 32 -19.02 17.26 -22.92
N ILE A 33 -19.85 18.04 -22.23
CA ILE A 33 -20.30 17.76 -20.86
C ILE A 33 -21.02 16.40 -20.82
N ARG A 34 -21.96 16.15 -21.72
CA ARG A 34 -22.68 14.86 -21.77
C ARG A 34 -21.74 13.67 -21.98
N ASN A 35 -20.71 13.84 -22.82
CA ASN A 35 -19.70 12.79 -23.03
C ASN A 35 -18.86 12.55 -21.78
N LEU A 36 -18.43 13.61 -21.10
CA LEU A 36 -17.68 13.52 -19.84
C LEU A 36 -18.50 12.93 -18.69
N GLU A 37 -19.80 13.25 -18.61
CA GLU A 37 -20.73 12.64 -17.64
C GLU A 37 -20.89 11.14 -17.92
N ALA A 38 -21.07 10.75 -19.18
CA ALA A 38 -21.13 9.33 -19.55
C ALA A 38 -19.82 8.60 -19.26
N GLU A 39 -18.67 9.26 -19.45
CA GLU A 39 -17.36 8.72 -19.10
C GLU A 39 -17.23 8.54 -17.58
N GLU A 40 -17.61 9.54 -16.77
CA GLU A 40 -17.64 9.47 -15.31
C GLU A 40 -18.53 8.33 -14.81
N ASP A 41 -19.74 8.20 -15.35
CA ASP A 41 -20.69 7.13 -15.01
C ASP A 41 -20.11 5.74 -15.32
N SER A 42 -19.33 5.62 -16.41
CA SER A 42 -18.68 4.36 -16.79
C SER A 42 -17.45 4.02 -15.92
N LEU A 43 -16.73 5.04 -15.43
CA LEU A 43 -15.51 4.90 -14.64
C LEU A 43 -15.79 4.70 -13.16
N SER A 44 -16.80 5.38 -12.61
CA SER A 44 -17.19 5.32 -11.19
C SER A 44 -17.29 3.88 -10.65
N PRO A 45 -18.06 2.95 -11.25
CA PRO A 45 -18.15 1.57 -10.74
C PRO A 45 -16.85 0.76 -10.92
N LYS A 46 -15.96 1.16 -11.84
CA LYS A 46 -14.63 0.51 -11.99
C LYS A 46 -13.70 0.95 -10.88
N VAL A 47 -13.71 2.24 -10.54
CA VAL A 47 -12.94 2.82 -9.43
C VAL A 47 -13.39 2.20 -8.11
N GLU A 48 -14.70 2.13 -7.84
CA GLU A 48 -15.22 1.53 -6.61
C GLU A 48 -14.79 0.06 -6.46
N ARG A 49 -14.90 -0.73 -7.53
CA ARG A 49 -14.42 -2.12 -7.53
C ARG A 49 -12.93 -2.22 -7.26
N ALA A 50 -12.10 -1.35 -7.85
CA ALA A 50 -10.65 -1.34 -7.62
C ALA A 50 -10.29 -0.88 -6.20
N VAL A 51 -11.01 0.08 -5.63
CA VAL A 51 -10.84 0.53 -4.25
C VAL A 51 -11.19 -0.59 -3.27
N ASN A 52 -12.33 -1.26 -3.49
CA ASN A 52 -12.79 -2.35 -2.63
C ASN A 52 -11.86 -3.57 -2.71
N SER A 53 -11.41 -3.96 -3.91
CA SER A 53 -10.48 -5.09 -4.06
C SER A 53 -9.13 -4.81 -3.38
N HIS A 54 -8.58 -3.60 -3.55
CA HIS A 54 -7.37 -3.18 -2.86
C HIS A 54 -7.58 -3.14 -1.33
N LYS A 55 -8.73 -2.67 -0.86
CA LYS A 55 -9.06 -2.61 0.58
C LYS A 55 -9.05 -4.01 1.19
N LEU A 56 -9.74 -4.97 0.57
CA LEU A 56 -9.78 -6.36 1.02
C LEU A 56 -8.37 -6.99 1.05
N ALA A 57 -7.56 -6.74 0.01
CA ALA A 57 -6.19 -7.22 -0.03
C ALA A 57 -5.34 -6.61 1.09
N ASN A 58 -5.50 -5.32 1.38
CA ASN A 58 -4.78 -4.63 2.45
C ASN A 58 -5.22 -5.08 3.85
N GLU A 59 -6.52 -5.40 4.03
CA GLU A 59 -7.04 -6.00 5.27
C GLU A 59 -6.40 -7.37 5.52
N ALA A 60 -6.35 -8.25 4.50
CA ALA A 60 -5.68 -9.54 4.60
C ALA A 60 -4.17 -9.41 4.95
N VAL A 61 -3.48 -8.43 4.34
CA VAL A 61 -2.08 -8.13 4.69
C VAL A 61 -1.95 -7.64 6.13
N SER A 62 -2.90 -6.84 6.61
CA SER A 62 -2.92 -6.34 7.99
C SER A 62 -3.12 -7.47 9.01
N GLU A 63 -4.04 -8.40 8.73
CA GLU A 63 -4.27 -9.59 9.58
C GLU A 63 -3.01 -10.46 9.68
N LEU A 64 -2.36 -10.75 8.55
CA LEU A 64 -1.11 -11.52 8.54
C LEU A 64 0.03 -10.80 9.26
N LYS A 65 0.09 -9.46 9.21
CA LYS A 65 1.04 -8.67 10.00
C LYS A 65 0.77 -8.80 11.49
N MET A 66 -0.49 -8.77 11.91
CA MET A 66 -0.88 -8.95 13.31
C MET A 66 -0.48 -10.34 13.81
N GLU A 67 -0.83 -11.40 13.08
CA GLU A 67 -0.45 -12.78 13.41
C GLU A 67 1.07 -12.95 13.50
N ARG A 68 1.82 -12.46 12.51
CA ARG A 68 3.29 -12.47 12.55
C ARG A 68 3.83 -11.77 13.80
N ASN A 69 3.32 -10.58 14.11
CA ASN A 69 3.82 -9.78 15.21
C ASN A 69 3.51 -10.40 16.58
N THR A 70 2.33 -11.01 16.77
CA THR A 70 1.98 -11.70 18.02
C THR A 70 2.88 -12.91 18.25
N ARG A 71 3.01 -13.78 17.24
CA ARG A 71 3.89 -14.96 17.32
C ARG A 71 5.35 -14.60 17.51
N GLN A 72 5.84 -13.57 16.84
CA GLN A 72 7.21 -13.08 17.02
C GLN A 72 7.43 -12.53 18.43
N LYS A 73 6.44 -11.84 19.01
CA LYS A 73 6.52 -11.32 20.39
C LYS A 73 6.59 -12.46 21.41
N GLU A 74 5.72 -13.48 21.25
CA GLU A 74 5.71 -14.68 22.08
C GLU A 74 7.04 -15.45 21.98
N ALA A 75 7.53 -15.67 20.75
CA ALA A 75 8.82 -16.31 20.52
C ALA A 75 9.99 -15.54 21.15
N ARG A 76 9.98 -14.21 21.08
CA ARG A 76 11.02 -13.37 21.73
C ARG A 76 10.96 -13.45 23.25
N ALA A 77 9.77 -13.49 23.83
CA ALA A 77 9.61 -13.68 25.27
C ALA A 77 10.19 -15.05 25.69
N LEU A 78 9.84 -16.12 24.96
CA LEU A 78 10.38 -17.45 25.18
C LEU A 78 11.90 -17.54 24.94
N LEU A 79 12.45 -16.79 24.00
CA LEU A 79 13.91 -16.74 23.81
C LEU A 79 14.63 -16.23 25.06
N THR A 80 14.06 -15.24 25.76
CA THR A 80 14.66 -14.74 27.01
C THR A 80 14.57 -15.78 28.14
N THR A 81 13.49 -16.56 28.22
CA THR A 81 13.35 -17.61 29.24
C THR A 81 14.27 -18.79 28.91
N VAL A 82 14.34 -19.21 27.64
CA VAL A 82 15.25 -20.23 27.13
C VAL A 82 16.71 -19.85 27.41
N ARG A 83 17.10 -18.59 27.21
CA ARG A 83 18.45 -18.10 27.57
C ARG A 83 18.71 -18.22 29.07
N LYS A 84 17.80 -17.73 29.92
CA LYS A 84 17.93 -17.85 31.38
C LYS A 84 18.05 -19.31 31.85
N TYR A 85 17.26 -20.21 31.28
CA TYR A 85 17.37 -21.64 31.58
C TYR A 85 18.69 -22.22 31.06
N GLY A 86 19.14 -21.84 29.86
CA GLY A 86 20.43 -22.23 29.31
C GLY A 86 21.62 -21.79 30.18
N ASP A 87 21.61 -20.55 30.64
CA ASP A 87 22.66 -19.99 31.51
C ASP A 87 22.70 -20.74 32.86
N ARG A 88 21.54 -20.98 33.49
CA ARG A 88 21.43 -21.78 34.73
C ARG A 88 21.89 -23.22 34.56
N LEU A 89 21.53 -23.86 33.45
CA LEU A 89 21.96 -25.23 33.10
C LEU A 89 23.47 -25.30 32.82
N SER A 90 24.05 -24.22 32.30
CA SER A 90 25.50 -24.10 32.10
C SER A 90 26.25 -23.91 33.44
N GLU A 91 25.72 -23.07 34.34
CA GLU A 91 26.29 -22.82 35.67
C GLU A 91 26.21 -24.05 36.59
N SER A 92 25.14 -24.85 36.48
CA SER A 92 24.93 -26.08 37.27
C SER A 92 25.70 -27.31 36.76
N GLY A 93 26.51 -27.17 35.71
CA GLY A 93 27.44 -28.23 35.28
C GLY A 93 26.85 -29.27 34.33
N GLY A 94 25.80 -28.95 33.58
CA GLY A 94 25.53 -29.70 32.36
C GLY A 94 24.12 -29.60 31.81
N MET A 95 24.03 -29.19 30.54
CA MET A 95 22.93 -29.54 29.64
C MET A 95 22.90 -31.08 29.46
N VAL A 96 22.34 -31.81 30.43
CA VAL A 96 22.22 -33.27 30.38
C VAL A 96 21.23 -33.62 29.27
N ASN A 97 21.69 -34.30 28.22
CA ASN A 97 20.80 -34.82 27.19
C ASN A 97 19.79 -35.78 27.85
N LEU A 98 18.49 -35.44 27.78
CA LEU A 98 17.40 -36.19 28.39
C LEU A 98 17.21 -37.57 27.73
N ASP A 99 17.61 -37.71 26.46
CA ASP A 99 17.59 -38.97 25.70
C ASP A 99 18.91 -39.16 24.92
N PRO A 100 19.95 -39.76 25.54
CA PRO A 100 21.22 -40.02 24.88
C PRO A 100 21.07 -41.05 23.75
N GLY A 101 21.62 -40.76 22.57
CA GLY A 101 21.52 -41.62 21.38
C GLY A 101 21.89 -43.09 21.63
N TRP A 102 22.93 -43.36 22.45
CA TRP A 102 23.35 -44.73 22.79
C TRP A 102 22.30 -45.52 23.57
N LYS A 103 21.48 -44.87 24.40
CA LYS A 103 20.43 -45.54 25.20
C LYS A 103 19.22 -45.87 24.33
N LYS A 104 18.94 -45.00 23.35
CA LYS A 104 17.92 -45.19 22.31
C LYS A 104 18.30 -46.30 21.33
N GLU A 105 19.56 -46.33 20.87
CA GLU A 105 20.09 -47.41 20.03
C GLU A 105 20.03 -48.76 20.76
N LYS A 106 20.49 -48.82 22.02
CA LYS A 106 20.42 -50.06 22.82
C LYS A 106 18.99 -50.56 23.05
N LEU A 107 18.02 -49.67 23.24
CA LEU A 107 16.61 -50.05 23.36
C LEU A 107 16.09 -50.62 22.03
N PHE A 108 16.45 -50.00 20.90
CA PHE A 108 16.05 -50.51 19.58
C PHE A 108 16.68 -51.85 19.26
N GLU A 109 17.96 -52.06 19.59
CA GLU A 109 18.61 -53.37 19.46
C GLU A 109 17.90 -54.45 20.30
N GLU A 110 17.56 -54.16 21.56
CA GLU A 110 16.84 -55.11 22.43
C GLU A 110 15.39 -55.37 21.96
N LEU A 111 14.73 -54.38 21.35
CA LEU A 111 13.40 -54.55 20.76
C LEU A 111 13.48 -55.36 19.44
N GLU A 112 14.46 -55.08 18.60
CA GLU A 112 14.70 -55.78 17.33
C GLU A 112 15.11 -57.25 17.55
N GLU A 113 15.88 -57.54 18.61
CA GLU A 113 16.16 -58.91 19.05
C GLU A 113 14.88 -59.65 19.46
N ILE A 114 13.95 -58.96 20.16
CA ILE A 114 12.67 -59.55 20.56
C ILE A 114 11.77 -59.79 19.35
N GLU A 115 11.70 -58.86 18.40
CA GLU A 115 10.91 -59.03 17.16
C GLU A 115 11.51 -60.15 16.29
N SER A 116 12.83 -60.21 16.13
CA SER A 116 13.51 -61.29 15.41
C SER A 116 13.26 -62.66 16.08
N GLN A 117 13.24 -62.72 17.41
CA GLN A 117 12.87 -63.94 18.14
C GLN A 117 11.39 -64.31 17.92
N ILE A 118 10.47 -63.35 17.89
CA ILE A 118 9.06 -63.59 17.58
C ILE A 118 8.90 -64.13 16.15
N GLU A 119 9.62 -63.57 15.18
CA GLU A 119 9.57 -63.97 13.77
C GLU A 119 10.19 -65.35 13.51
N THR A 120 11.27 -65.70 14.22
CA THR A 120 12.02 -66.96 14.01
C THR A 120 11.54 -68.14 14.87
N SER A 121 10.92 -67.88 16.02
CA SER A 121 10.48 -68.91 16.99
C SER A 121 8.96 -69.13 17.01
N ALA A 122 8.36 -69.28 15.82
CA ALA A 122 6.92 -69.53 15.66
C ALA A 122 6.54 -71.01 15.93
N LEU A 123 6.54 -71.46 17.20
CA LEU A 123 6.06 -72.82 17.55
C LEU A 123 5.08 -72.91 18.74
N ASP A 124 5.01 -71.96 19.69
CA ASP A 124 4.01 -72.01 20.79
C ASP A 124 3.50 -70.61 21.22
N HIS A 125 2.18 -70.40 21.18
CA HIS A 125 1.52 -69.16 21.64
C HIS A 125 1.92 -68.73 23.07
N LYS A 126 2.31 -69.69 23.93
CA LYS A 126 2.80 -69.40 25.28
C LYS A 126 4.19 -68.81 25.31
N SER A 127 5.09 -69.15 24.38
CA SER A 127 6.42 -68.53 24.30
C SER A 127 6.36 -67.14 23.69
N GLU A 128 5.49 -66.93 22.70
CA GLU A 128 5.22 -65.62 22.10
C GLU A 128 4.63 -64.63 23.12
N GLY A 129 3.67 -65.08 23.94
CA GLY A 129 3.12 -64.27 25.03
C GLY A 129 4.17 -63.82 26.06
N LYS A 130 5.21 -64.62 26.30
CA LYS A 130 6.33 -64.25 27.19
C LYS A 130 7.22 -63.17 26.56
N LEU A 131 7.48 -63.25 25.26
CA LEU A 131 8.25 -62.23 24.51
C LEU A 131 7.50 -60.90 24.43
N ILE A 132 6.18 -60.93 24.20
CA ILE A 132 5.32 -59.73 24.22
C ILE A 132 5.31 -59.10 25.62
N THR A 133 5.26 -59.91 26.69
CA THR A 133 5.32 -59.40 28.06
C THR A 133 6.69 -58.77 28.37
N ARG A 134 7.78 -59.37 27.85
CA ARG A 134 9.14 -58.82 27.95
C ARG A 134 9.28 -57.49 27.20
N ARG A 135 8.73 -57.39 25.99
CA ARG A 135 8.65 -56.15 25.19
C ARG A 135 7.92 -55.04 25.97
N LYS A 136 6.73 -55.34 26.49
CA LYS A 136 5.95 -54.38 27.29
C LYS A 136 6.72 -53.92 28.53
N ARG A 137 7.41 -54.83 29.22
CA ARG A 137 8.23 -54.51 30.41
C ARG A 137 9.43 -53.63 30.08
N LEU A 138 10.11 -53.86 28.95
CA LEU A 138 11.22 -53.03 28.50
C LEU A 138 10.78 -51.61 28.15
N ILE A 139 9.63 -51.47 27.46
CA ILE A 139 9.02 -50.17 27.17
C ILE A 139 8.66 -49.45 28.47
N GLU A 140 8.00 -50.13 29.41
CA GLU A 140 7.58 -49.56 30.70
C GLU A 140 8.77 -49.14 31.58
N GLN A 141 9.87 -49.91 31.56
CA GLN A 141 11.11 -49.55 32.25
C GLN A 141 11.79 -48.33 31.62
N ASN A 142 11.76 -48.21 30.29
CA ASN A 142 12.28 -47.04 29.61
C ASN A 142 11.44 -45.79 29.88
N GLU A 143 10.11 -45.91 29.89
CA GLU A 143 9.21 -44.83 30.26
C GLU A 143 9.43 -44.36 31.71
N LYS A 144 9.54 -45.29 32.66
CA LYS A 144 9.87 -44.95 34.07
C LYS A 144 11.24 -44.27 34.18
N TRP A 145 12.24 -44.76 33.46
CA TRP A 145 13.58 -44.16 33.46
C TRP A 145 13.57 -42.74 32.87
N LEU A 146 12.84 -42.50 31.78
CA LEU A 146 12.68 -41.16 31.19
C LEU A 146 11.91 -40.22 32.12
N GLU A 147 10.85 -40.70 32.76
CA GLU A 147 10.05 -39.92 33.70
C GLU A 147 10.86 -39.56 34.95
N GLU A 148 11.62 -40.51 35.52
CA GLU A 148 12.55 -40.25 36.63
C GLU A 148 13.64 -39.24 36.25
N ARG A 149 14.18 -39.31 35.03
CA ARG A 149 15.19 -38.35 34.53
C ARG A 149 14.60 -36.95 34.33
N LYS A 150 13.33 -36.88 33.90
CA LYS A 150 12.56 -35.65 33.71
C LYS A 150 12.21 -35.01 35.06
N ILE A 151 11.86 -35.83 36.06
CA ILE A 151 11.64 -35.41 37.46
C ILE A 151 12.96 -34.97 38.11
N ALA A 152 14.07 -35.65 37.84
CA ALA A 152 15.40 -35.31 38.36
C ALA A 152 15.99 -34.04 37.72
N ASN A 153 15.54 -33.65 36.52
CA ASN A 153 16.01 -32.45 35.80
C ASN A 153 14.84 -31.53 35.39
N PRO A 154 14.10 -30.96 36.35
CA PRO A 154 12.91 -30.15 36.06
C PRO A 154 13.25 -28.86 35.30
N GLU A 155 14.46 -28.31 35.47
CA GLU A 155 14.93 -27.15 34.68
C GLU A 155 15.21 -27.51 33.22
N MET A 156 15.71 -28.72 32.94
CA MET A 156 15.94 -29.19 31.57
C MET A 156 14.62 -29.49 30.83
N ALA A 157 13.62 -30.03 31.53
CA ALA A 157 12.28 -30.21 30.96
C ALA A 157 11.66 -28.86 30.56
N LYS A 158 11.73 -27.85 31.44
CA LYS A 158 11.27 -26.48 31.18
C LYS A 158 12.05 -25.81 30.03
N TYR A 159 13.36 -26.04 29.94
CA TYR A 159 14.19 -25.56 28.84
C TYR A 159 13.76 -26.16 27.49
N VAL A 160 13.57 -27.48 27.43
CA VAL A 160 13.18 -28.17 26.19
C VAL A 160 11.78 -27.76 25.74
N GLU A 161 10.83 -27.65 26.66
CA GLU A 161 9.47 -27.20 26.38
C GLU A 161 9.46 -25.75 25.87
N ALA A 162 10.07 -24.82 26.61
CA ALA A 162 10.16 -23.42 26.21
C ALA A 162 10.89 -23.26 24.86
N ARG A 163 11.92 -24.07 24.59
CA ARG A 163 12.64 -24.08 23.31
C ARG A 163 11.75 -24.61 22.18
N ARG A 164 10.98 -25.66 22.41
CA ARG A 164 10.04 -26.22 21.43
C ARG A 164 8.99 -25.19 21.05
N GLU A 165 8.33 -24.60 22.05
CA GLU A 165 7.32 -23.56 21.85
C GLU A 165 7.89 -22.31 21.15
N MET A 166 9.12 -21.91 21.51
CA MET A 166 9.82 -20.80 20.86
C MET A 166 10.03 -21.08 19.36
N VAL A 167 10.55 -22.27 19.02
CA VAL A 167 10.80 -22.68 17.62
C VAL A 167 9.49 -22.78 16.83
N GLU A 168 8.44 -23.30 17.44
CA GLU A 168 7.11 -23.38 16.82
C GLU A 168 6.55 -21.99 16.50
N ASN A 169 6.60 -21.07 17.47
CA ASN A 169 6.16 -19.68 17.25
C ASN A 169 7.00 -18.95 16.18
N PHE A 170 8.31 -19.19 16.11
CA PHE A 170 9.13 -18.64 15.01
C PHE A 170 8.73 -19.22 13.65
N ARG A 171 8.50 -20.53 13.56
CA ARG A 171 8.05 -21.17 12.30
C ARG A 171 6.70 -20.63 11.85
N GLU A 172 5.76 -20.43 12.77
CA GLU A 172 4.44 -19.88 12.44
C GLU A 172 4.52 -18.40 12.03
N SER A 173 5.34 -17.60 12.72
CA SER A 173 5.66 -16.23 12.32
C SER A 173 6.27 -16.17 10.92
N GLU A 174 7.20 -17.06 10.59
CA GLU A 174 7.81 -17.15 9.25
C GLU A 174 6.78 -17.54 8.19
N LYS A 175 5.90 -18.51 8.47
CA LYS A 175 4.78 -18.88 7.57
C LYS A 175 3.82 -17.72 7.34
N ALA A 176 3.48 -16.96 8.38
CA ALA A 176 2.64 -15.77 8.25
C ALA A 176 3.35 -14.68 7.43
N HIS A 177 4.66 -14.52 7.62
CA HIS A 177 5.49 -13.57 6.87
C HIS A 177 5.58 -13.93 5.38
N THR A 178 5.82 -15.19 5.02
CA THR A 178 5.89 -15.62 3.61
C THR A 178 4.54 -15.43 2.92
N LYS A 179 3.44 -15.85 3.57
CA LYS A 179 2.08 -15.58 3.07
C LYS A 179 1.80 -14.08 2.91
N MET A 180 2.27 -13.25 3.84
CA MET A 180 2.15 -11.80 3.76
C MET A 180 2.90 -11.23 2.55
N LEU A 181 4.10 -11.73 2.24
CA LEU A 181 4.84 -11.30 1.06
C LEU A 181 4.10 -11.67 -0.23
N ASP A 182 3.57 -12.89 -0.31
CA ASP A 182 2.79 -13.34 -1.46
C ASP A 182 1.51 -12.50 -1.66
N THR A 183 0.82 -12.15 -0.57
CA THR A 183 -0.38 -11.31 -0.65
C THR A 183 -0.04 -9.87 -1.03
N VAL A 184 1.06 -9.31 -0.51
CA VAL A 184 1.56 -7.99 -0.93
C VAL A 184 1.90 -7.99 -2.41
N MET A 185 2.60 -9.02 -2.90
CA MET A 185 2.95 -9.14 -4.31
C MET A 185 1.71 -9.20 -5.22
N LYS A 186 0.65 -9.87 -4.78
CA LYS A 186 -0.65 -9.89 -5.48
C LYS A 186 -1.43 -8.57 -5.36
N ALA A 187 -1.26 -7.84 -4.25
CA ALA A 187 -1.93 -6.56 -4.01
C ALA A 187 -1.31 -5.39 -4.80
N GLN A 188 -0.01 -5.45 -5.09
CA GLN A 188 0.73 -4.43 -5.83
C GLN A 188 0.07 -4.03 -7.17
N PRO A 189 -0.25 -4.95 -8.10
CA PRO A 189 -0.92 -4.60 -9.35
C PRO A 189 -2.35 -4.06 -9.11
N LEU A 190 -3.02 -4.44 -8.02
CA LEU A 190 -4.33 -3.88 -7.66
C LEU A 190 -4.21 -2.42 -7.24
N TYR A 191 -3.15 -2.07 -6.50
CA TYR A 191 -2.84 -0.69 -6.13
C TYR A 191 -2.54 0.16 -7.37
N GLU A 192 -1.70 -0.32 -8.27
CA GLU A 192 -1.35 0.39 -9.51
C GLU A 192 -2.59 0.63 -10.37
N LYS A 193 -3.42 -0.40 -10.57
CA LYS A 193 -4.69 -0.27 -11.28
C LYS A 193 -5.64 0.73 -10.61
N LYS A 194 -5.75 0.67 -9.28
CA LYS A 194 -6.57 1.63 -8.52
C LYS A 194 -6.05 3.06 -8.71
N ALA A 195 -4.75 3.28 -8.61
CA ALA A 195 -4.14 4.60 -8.74
C ALA A 195 -4.42 5.22 -10.12
N ILE A 196 -4.21 4.44 -11.19
CA ILE A 196 -4.50 4.86 -12.56
C ILE A 196 -5.98 5.25 -12.71
N LEU A 197 -6.90 4.38 -12.30
CA LEU A 197 -8.35 4.66 -12.40
C LEU A 197 -8.78 5.87 -11.55
N GLN A 198 -8.13 6.09 -10.40
CA GLN A 198 -8.39 7.26 -9.55
C GLN A 198 -7.87 8.56 -10.15
N ASP A 199 -6.72 8.52 -10.83
CA ASP A 199 -6.20 9.67 -11.56
C ASP A 199 -7.07 9.99 -12.78
N GLU A 200 -7.48 8.96 -13.54
CA GLU A 200 -8.40 9.11 -14.68
C GLU A 200 -9.72 9.75 -14.28
N ILE A 201 -10.42 9.22 -13.27
CA ILE A 201 -11.71 9.79 -12.84
C ILE A 201 -11.55 11.22 -12.29
N ARG A 202 -10.42 11.52 -11.63
CA ARG A 202 -10.14 12.87 -11.14
C ARG A 202 -9.97 13.84 -12.30
N ASP A 203 -9.29 13.44 -13.35
CA ASP A 203 -9.07 14.29 -14.50
C ASP A 203 -10.35 14.47 -15.33
N VAL A 204 -11.19 13.44 -15.48
CA VAL A 204 -12.53 13.56 -16.07
C VAL A 204 -13.39 14.55 -15.28
N ARG A 205 -13.44 14.44 -13.94
CA ARG A 205 -14.17 15.38 -13.08
C ARG A 205 -13.67 16.81 -13.20
N ARG A 206 -12.35 17.01 -13.23
CA ARG A 206 -11.75 18.35 -13.44
C ARG A 206 -12.13 18.94 -14.80
N GLN A 207 -12.11 18.13 -15.85
CA GLN A 207 -12.54 18.56 -17.18
C GLN A 207 -14.03 18.89 -17.21
N LEU A 208 -14.85 18.10 -16.53
CA LEU A 208 -16.28 18.31 -16.40
C LEU A 208 -16.57 19.63 -15.68
N ASP A 209 -15.95 19.86 -14.52
CA ASP A 209 -16.11 21.10 -13.74
C ASP A 209 -15.69 22.32 -14.57
N ARG A 210 -14.57 22.22 -15.28
CA ARG A 210 -14.10 23.30 -16.17
C ARG A 210 -15.03 23.53 -17.35
N ALA A 211 -15.58 22.47 -17.95
CA ALA A 211 -16.55 22.59 -19.04
C ALA A 211 -17.85 23.25 -18.56
N LYS A 212 -18.34 22.87 -17.37
CA LYS A 212 -19.51 23.48 -16.71
C LYS A 212 -19.26 24.96 -16.38
N GLU A 213 -18.07 25.28 -15.86
CA GLU A 213 -17.68 26.66 -15.60
C GLU A 213 -17.62 27.48 -16.89
N LEU A 214 -16.96 26.98 -17.94
CA LEU A 214 -16.89 27.64 -19.24
C LEU A 214 -18.28 27.86 -19.86
N LEU A 215 -19.20 26.90 -19.70
CA LEU A 215 -20.58 27.03 -20.16
C LEU A 215 -21.34 28.08 -19.34
N SER A 216 -21.15 28.16 -18.03
CA SER A 216 -21.76 29.22 -17.22
C SER A 216 -21.26 30.62 -17.60
N GLN A 217 -20.00 30.70 -18.08
CA GLN A 217 -19.38 31.95 -18.50
C GLN A 217 -19.73 32.34 -19.94
N SER A 218 -20.09 31.38 -20.80
CA SER A 218 -20.31 31.62 -22.23
C SER A 218 -21.42 32.64 -22.47
N SER A 219 -22.58 32.50 -21.84
CA SER A 219 -23.70 33.42 -22.03
C SER A 219 -23.34 34.86 -21.63
N ARG A 220 -22.60 35.02 -20.52
CA ARG A 220 -22.12 36.34 -20.07
C ARG A 220 -21.07 36.91 -21.04
N ALA A 221 -20.16 36.08 -21.53
CA ALA A 221 -19.13 36.51 -22.47
C ALA A 221 -19.73 36.89 -23.83
N ILE A 222 -20.68 36.10 -24.35
CA ILE A 222 -21.43 36.40 -25.58
C ILE A 222 -22.12 37.74 -25.44
N GLY A 223 -22.92 37.93 -24.38
CA GLY A 223 -23.62 39.20 -24.15
C GLY A 223 -22.67 40.40 -23.99
N HIS A 224 -21.52 40.21 -23.32
CA HIS A 224 -20.50 41.26 -23.21
C HIS A 224 -19.94 41.67 -24.58
N TRP A 225 -19.57 40.71 -25.42
CA TRP A 225 -18.98 41.00 -26.73
C TRP A 225 -20.00 41.49 -27.77
N GLU A 226 -21.23 41.01 -27.73
CA GLU A 226 -22.34 41.56 -28.54
C GLU A 226 -22.56 43.03 -28.20
N ARG A 227 -22.63 43.34 -26.90
CA ARG A 227 -22.78 44.73 -26.43
C ARG A 227 -21.61 45.62 -26.84
N ARG A 228 -20.37 45.13 -26.80
CA ARG A 228 -19.18 45.89 -27.27
C ARG A 228 -19.19 46.13 -28.78
N LEU A 229 -19.76 45.23 -29.56
CA LEU A 229 -19.90 45.41 -31.00
C LEU A 229 -21.00 46.43 -31.35
N ASP A 230 -22.06 46.51 -30.53
CA ASP A 230 -23.18 47.43 -30.75
C ASP A 230 -22.94 48.84 -30.17
N GLU A 231 -22.48 48.93 -28.91
CA GLU A 231 -22.31 50.18 -28.15
C GLU A 231 -20.88 50.74 -28.24
N GLY A 232 -19.93 49.98 -28.79
CA GLY A 232 -18.53 50.38 -28.99
C GLY A 232 -17.55 49.82 -27.93
N PHE A 233 -16.29 50.26 -27.98
CA PHE A 233 -15.22 49.76 -27.12
C PHE A 233 -14.79 50.71 -25.99
N GLY A 234 -15.39 51.91 -25.95
CA GLY A 234 -15.14 52.94 -24.94
C GLY A 234 -15.79 52.64 -23.60
N GLU A 235 -15.96 53.66 -22.77
CA GLU A 235 -16.69 53.55 -21.50
C GLU A 235 -18.21 53.47 -21.74
N ILE A 236 -18.83 52.37 -21.30
CA ILE A 236 -20.24 52.04 -21.63
C ILE A 236 -21.15 52.07 -20.39
N GLY A 237 -20.59 52.30 -19.20
CA GLY A 237 -21.32 52.41 -17.93
C GLY A 237 -20.73 51.56 -16.81
N SER A 238 -21.43 51.45 -15.68
CA SER A 238 -20.91 50.78 -14.48
C SER A 238 -20.54 49.32 -14.75
N GLY A 239 -19.25 49.00 -14.55
CA GLY A 239 -18.69 47.67 -14.76
C GLY A 239 -18.24 47.36 -16.19
N HIS A 240 -18.23 48.33 -17.11
CA HIS A 240 -17.72 48.20 -18.48
C HIS A 240 -16.71 49.31 -18.81
N ASP A 241 -15.47 49.13 -18.34
CA ASP A 241 -14.36 50.07 -18.53
C ASP A 241 -13.98 50.24 -20.01
N ASP A 242 -13.32 51.35 -20.37
CA ASP A 242 -12.78 51.58 -21.71
C ASP A 242 -11.67 50.56 -22.04
N LEU A 243 -11.94 49.67 -23.00
CA LEU A 243 -11.01 48.64 -23.44
C LEU A 243 -9.87 49.21 -24.31
N LEU A 244 -10.05 50.42 -24.84
CA LEU A 244 -9.08 51.13 -25.67
C LEU A 244 -8.26 52.17 -24.88
N ALA A 245 -8.50 52.31 -23.57
CA ALA A 245 -7.81 53.30 -22.74
C ALA A 245 -6.27 53.21 -22.83
N ASP A 246 -5.72 52.00 -22.79
CA ASP A 246 -4.28 51.77 -22.93
C ASP A 246 -3.79 52.11 -24.35
N MET A 247 -4.59 51.84 -25.39
CA MET A 247 -4.27 52.21 -26.77
C MET A 247 -4.23 53.74 -26.91
N HIS A 248 -5.26 54.43 -26.42
CA HIS A 248 -5.36 55.89 -26.42
C HIS A 248 -4.20 56.54 -25.65
N LYS A 249 -3.81 55.95 -24.51
CA LYS A 249 -2.67 56.39 -23.70
C LYS A 249 -1.34 56.28 -24.46
N VAL A 250 -1.12 55.19 -25.20
CA VAL A 250 0.09 55.04 -26.02
C VAL A 250 0.06 56.00 -27.22
N MET A 251 -1.08 56.14 -27.88
CA MET A 251 -1.25 57.07 -29.01
C MET A 251 -0.99 58.54 -28.63
N SER A 252 -1.35 58.93 -27.40
CA SER A 252 -1.08 60.26 -26.84
C SER A 252 0.37 60.46 -26.37
N GLY A 253 1.28 59.50 -26.64
CA GLY A 253 2.70 59.55 -26.28
C GLY A 253 3.01 59.03 -24.88
N GLY A 254 2.05 58.43 -24.18
CA GLY A 254 2.23 57.83 -22.87
C GLY A 254 2.93 56.47 -22.90
N ALA A 255 3.48 56.07 -21.74
CA ALA A 255 4.15 54.77 -21.60
C ALA A 255 3.16 53.60 -21.68
N SER A 256 3.54 52.54 -22.41
CA SER A 256 2.74 51.31 -22.54
C SER A 256 2.66 50.56 -21.20
N SER A 257 1.54 49.86 -20.95
CA SER A 257 1.34 49.05 -19.74
C SER A 257 2.34 47.89 -19.61
N PHE A 258 2.92 47.44 -20.72
CA PHE A 258 3.99 46.41 -20.74
C PHE A 258 5.38 46.95 -20.42
N SER A 259 5.59 48.28 -20.42
CA SER A 259 6.87 48.86 -20.04
C SER A 259 7.09 48.66 -18.53
N ARG A 260 7.87 47.63 -18.17
CA ARG A 260 8.33 47.37 -16.80
C ARG A 260 8.86 48.68 -16.22
N LYS A 261 8.17 49.26 -15.23
CA LYS A 261 8.73 50.33 -14.40
C LYS A 261 9.99 49.78 -13.74
N LYS A 262 11.17 50.12 -14.26
CA LYS A 262 12.43 49.84 -13.57
C LYS A 262 12.35 50.56 -12.23
N LYS A 263 12.27 49.82 -11.12
CA LYS A 263 12.41 50.42 -9.79
C LYS A 263 13.76 51.16 -9.77
N PRO A 264 13.82 52.42 -9.31
CA PRO A 264 15.10 53.10 -9.15
C PRO A 264 15.94 52.28 -8.15
N LYS A 265 17.16 51.91 -8.56
CA LYS A 265 18.12 51.21 -7.72
C LYS A 265 18.46 52.17 -6.56
N MET A 266 18.08 51.83 -5.33
CA MET A 266 18.59 52.53 -4.14
C MET A 266 20.12 52.46 -4.22
N ARG A 267 20.78 53.61 -4.18
CA ARG A 267 22.23 53.69 -3.98
C ARG A 267 22.47 53.31 -2.52
N GLU A 268 23.03 52.13 -2.28
CA GLU A 268 23.68 51.84 -0.99
C GLU A 268 24.84 52.82 -0.85
N GLY A 269 24.70 53.75 0.08
CA GLY A 269 25.76 54.68 0.45
C GLY A 269 26.78 53.96 1.33
N GLU A 270 28.00 53.89 0.79
CA GLU A 270 29.29 54.07 1.45
C GLU A 270 29.27 54.10 2.99
N GLU A 271 29.73 53.02 3.62
CA GLU A 271 30.39 53.07 4.93
C GLU A 271 31.87 53.39 4.69
N GLU A 272 32.27 54.62 5.04
CA GLU A 272 33.63 54.97 5.48
C GLU A 272 33.59 55.34 6.97
#